data_AF-A0A226DUY6-F1
#
_entry.id   AF-A0A226DUY6-F1
#
_cell.length_a   1.000
_cell.length_b   1.000
_cell.length_c   1.000
_cell.angle_alpha   90.00
_cell.angle_beta   90.00
_cell.angle_gamma   90.00
#
_symmetry.space_group_name_H-M   'P 1'
#
loop_
_entity.id
_entity.type
_entity.pdbx_description
1 polymer ?
#
loop_
_entity_poly.entity_id
_entity_poly.type
_entity_poly.pdbx_seq_one_letter_code
_entity_poly.pdbx_strand_id
1 'polypeptide(L)'
;KIFNLNRCIPVIPKSTSGKLYEIETNQNCISIYSQENCGGKFIRFQSGNWSSHIRNMQAHRDLLRKNEVLMVASIGPCFDKCDPRNWAGMRSDVPVNVTLFNDRGYTGNSASHTISAMECITIPDLENTWVSIKISGSASSSCVELHDDDSCGGNAVQLRPGYPYLDYLFRWGYYSLGDPAIHPKSVSLCGRSCPLGGRS
;
A
#
# COMPACT_ATOMS: atom_id res chain seq x y z
N LYS A 1 -3.76 0.86 -23.41
CA LYS A 1 -3.90 2.32 -23.62
C LYS A 1 -2.90 3.00 -22.69
N ILE A 2 -2.19 4.02 -23.17
CA ILE A 2 -1.24 4.79 -22.36
C ILE A 2 -1.99 5.99 -21.79
N PHE A 3 -1.86 6.24 -20.49
CA PHE A 3 -2.48 7.37 -19.81
C PHE A 3 -1.40 8.29 -19.24
N ASN A 4 -1.61 9.60 -19.35
CA ASN A 4 -0.77 10.58 -18.67
C ASN A 4 -1.34 10.81 -17.25
N LEU A 5 -0.57 10.49 -16.23
CA LEU A 5 -0.99 10.51 -14.83
C LEU A 5 -0.75 11.84 -14.12
N ASN A 6 -0.38 12.90 -14.84
CA ASN A 6 -0.27 14.25 -14.26
C ASN A 6 -1.62 14.81 -13.80
N ARG A 7 -2.73 14.16 -14.18
CA ARG A 7 -4.10 14.51 -13.79
C ARG A 7 -4.91 13.24 -13.57
N CYS A 8 -6.04 13.40 -12.88
CA CYS A 8 -7.04 12.34 -12.78
C CYS A 8 -7.50 11.90 -14.18
N ILE A 9 -7.52 10.58 -14.41
CA ILE A 9 -8.21 9.95 -15.52
C ILE A 9 -9.58 9.51 -15.01
N PRO A 10 -10.65 10.27 -15.28
CA PRO A 10 -11.92 10.13 -14.57
C PRO A 10 -12.64 8.81 -14.88
N VAL A 11 -12.38 8.21 -16.04
CA VAL A 11 -13.00 6.95 -16.45
C VAL A 11 -11.94 6.11 -17.16
N ILE A 12 -11.72 4.89 -16.66
CA ILE A 12 -10.92 3.90 -17.38
C ILE A 12 -11.81 3.24 -18.46
N PRO A 13 -11.44 3.33 -19.74
CA PRO A 13 -12.15 2.65 -20.82
C PRO A 13 -12.17 1.15 -20.56
N LYS A 14 -13.37 0.58 -20.44
CA LYS A 14 -13.56 -0.85 -20.30
C LYS A 14 -13.12 -1.57 -21.57
N SER A 15 -12.45 -2.71 -21.43
CA SER A 15 -12.19 -3.61 -22.55
C SER A 15 -13.51 -4.20 -23.07
N THR A 16 -13.50 -4.88 -24.21
CA THR A 16 -14.66 -5.62 -24.73
C THR A 16 -15.18 -6.68 -23.74
N SER A 17 -14.34 -7.20 -22.85
CA SER A 17 -14.76 -8.11 -21.77
C SER A 17 -15.17 -7.39 -20.48
N GLY A 18 -15.13 -6.05 -20.45
CA GLY A 18 -15.41 -5.24 -19.27
C GLY A 18 -14.32 -5.28 -18.20
N LYS A 19 -13.24 -6.06 -18.40
CA LYS A 19 -12.22 -6.35 -17.38
C LYS A 19 -10.92 -5.60 -17.65
N LEU A 20 -10.36 -5.03 -16.60
CA LEU A 20 -8.99 -4.51 -16.59
C LEU A 20 -8.06 -5.62 -16.10
N TYR A 21 -7.22 -6.13 -17.00
CA TYR A 21 -6.31 -7.24 -16.68
C TYR A 21 -5.01 -6.78 -16.07
N GLU A 22 -4.54 -5.61 -16.49
CA GLU A 22 -3.22 -5.12 -16.16
C GLU A 22 -3.14 -3.59 -16.17
N ILE A 23 -2.38 -3.03 -15.24
CA ILE A 23 -1.93 -1.64 -15.25
C ILE A 23 -0.41 -1.64 -15.24
N GLU A 24 0.21 -1.04 -16.27
CA GLU A 24 1.64 -0.76 -16.28
C GLU A 24 1.86 0.65 -15.71
N THR A 25 2.63 0.71 -14.62
CA THR A 25 2.87 1.94 -13.85
C THR A 25 4.15 2.66 -14.26
N ASN A 26 5.08 1.96 -14.92
CA ASN A 26 6.43 2.46 -15.21
C ASN A 26 7.11 3.04 -13.96
N GLN A 27 6.97 2.36 -12.81
CA GLN A 27 7.52 2.79 -11.51
C GLN A 27 6.94 4.10 -10.97
N ASN A 28 5.89 4.64 -11.59
CA ASN A 28 5.18 5.80 -11.04
C ASN A 28 4.23 5.37 -9.94
N CYS A 29 4.10 6.22 -8.92
CA CYS A 29 3.07 6.07 -7.91
C CYS A 29 1.70 6.38 -8.53
N ILE A 30 0.74 5.49 -8.34
CA ILE A 30 -0.64 5.68 -8.81
C ILE A 30 -1.66 5.51 -7.69
N SER A 31 -2.72 6.31 -7.74
CA SER A 31 -3.92 6.11 -6.94
C SER A 31 -4.97 5.39 -7.79
N ILE A 32 -5.43 4.24 -7.33
CA ILE A 32 -6.42 3.40 -8.02
C ILE A 32 -7.75 3.52 -7.29
N TYR A 33 -8.79 3.95 -8.00
CA TYR A 33 -10.11 4.22 -7.43
C TYR A 33 -11.15 3.22 -7.94
N SER A 34 -12.07 2.87 -7.04
CA SER A 34 -13.26 2.06 -7.38
C SER A 34 -14.41 2.87 -7.95
N GLN A 35 -14.35 4.20 -7.84
CA GLN A 35 -15.33 5.14 -8.38
C GLN A 35 -14.72 5.96 -9.51
N GLU A 36 -15.58 6.53 -10.36
CA GLU A 36 -15.16 7.47 -11.41
C GLU A 36 -14.68 8.80 -10.81
N ASN A 37 -14.05 9.63 -11.64
CA ASN A 37 -13.58 10.98 -11.30
C ASN A 37 -12.57 11.05 -10.15
N CYS A 38 -11.80 9.98 -9.92
CA CYS A 38 -10.86 9.86 -8.80
C CYS A 38 -11.53 10.12 -7.44
N GLY A 39 -12.80 9.71 -7.33
CA GLY A 39 -13.62 9.88 -6.14
C GLY A 39 -13.50 8.71 -5.17
N GLY A 40 -13.71 9.01 -3.89
CA GLY A 40 -13.84 8.00 -2.84
C GLY A 40 -12.51 7.37 -2.41
N LYS A 41 -12.60 6.13 -1.91
CA LYS A 41 -11.45 5.38 -1.39
C LYS A 41 -10.54 4.93 -2.53
N PHE A 42 -9.24 4.95 -2.28
CA PHE A 42 -8.23 4.56 -3.25
C PHE A 42 -7.19 3.62 -2.65
N ILE A 43 -6.52 2.89 -3.54
CA ILE A 43 -5.28 2.18 -3.24
C ILE A 43 -4.15 3.05 -3.78
N ARG A 44 -3.25 3.47 -2.88
CA ARG A 44 -1.97 4.06 -3.26
C ARG A 44 -1.03 2.91 -3.62
N PHE A 45 -0.66 2.79 -4.89
CA PHE A 45 0.22 1.75 -5.37
C PHE A 45 1.55 2.34 -5.86
N GLN A 46 2.65 1.85 -5.29
CA GLN A 46 4.01 2.13 -5.74
C GLN A 46 4.67 0.81 -6.07
N SER A 47 5.06 0.66 -7.33
CA SER A 47 5.66 -0.57 -7.83
C SER A 47 7.15 -0.61 -7.51
N GLY A 48 7.68 -1.80 -7.22
CA GLY A 48 9.13 -2.01 -7.14
C GLY A 48 9.78 -2.02 -8.52
N ASN A 49 11.10 -1.86 -8.57
CA ASN A 49 11.93 -1.82 -9.78
C ASN A 49 11.81 -3.10 -10.62
N TRP A 50 11.46 -4.23 -9.98
CA TRP A 50 11.31 -5.53 -10.63
C TRP A 50 9.86 -5.85 -11.02
N SER A 51 8.94 -4.91 -10.83
CA SER A 51 7.54 -5.08 -11.17
C SER A 51 6.95 -3.76 -11.63
N SER A 52 6.86 -3.51 -12.94
CA SER A 52 6.14 -2.36 -13.49
C SER A 52 4.63 -2.58 -13.61
N HIS A 53 4.17 -3.83 -13.50
CA HIS A 53 2.80 -4.23 -13.79
C HIS A 53 2.01 -4.62 -12.53
N ILE A 54 0.75 -4.19 -12.50
CA ILE A 54 -0.28 -4.67 -11.57
C ILE A 54 -1.20 -5.61 -12.35
N ARG A 55 -1.12 -6.91 -12.08
CA ARG A 55 -1.91 -7.98 -12.72
C ARG A 55 -2.83 -8.67 -11.74
N ASN A 56 -4.00 -9.12 -12.18
CA ASN A 56 -4.88 -9.91 -11.29
C ASN A 56 -5.11 -9.19 -9.96
N MET A 57 -5.62 -7.94 -10.01
CA MET A 57 -5.92 -7.11 -8.84
C MET A 57 -7.05 -7.73 -8.00
N GLN A 58 -6.81 -8.91 -7.43
CA GLN A 58 -7.66 -9.54 -6.45
C GLN A 58 -7.25 -8.95 -5.10
N ALA A 59 -8.13 -8.15 -4.49
CA ALA A 59 -7.90 -7.69 -3.13
C ALA A 59 -8.10 -8.87 -2.19
N HIS A 60 -7.16 -9.08 -1.26
CA HIS A 60 -7.28 -10.17 -0.30
C HIS A 60 -8.05 -9.74 0.95
N ARG A 61 -9.19 -10.40 1.15
CA ARG A 61 -9.99 -10.57 2.38
C ARG A 61 -10.72 -9.40 3.04
N ASP A 62 -10.30 -8.14 2.95
CA ASP A 62 -10.96 -7.08 3.77
C ASP A 62 -11.54 -5.88 3.00
N LEU A 63 -11.35 -5.81 1.68
CA LEU A 63 -11.99 -4.79 0.83
C LEU A 63 -12.95 -5.36 -0.22
N LEU A 64 -12.73 -6.60 -0.63
CA LEU A 64 -13.50 -7.27 -1.68
C LEU A 64 -13.75 -8.70 -1.24
N ARG A 65 -14.98 -9.19 -1.43
CA ARG A 65 -15.32 -10.59 -1.15
C ARG A 65 -14.38 -11.49 -1.96
N LYS A 66 -14.08 -12.69 -1.43
CA LYS A 66 -13.31 -13.74 -2.13
C LYS A 66 -13.81 -13.82 -3.59
N ASN A 67 -12.94 -13.54 -4.57
CA ASN A 67 -13.19 -13.51 -6.02
C ASN A 67 -13.72 -12.20 -6.66
N GLU A 68 -13.82 -11.10 -5.94
CA GLU A 68 -14.10 -9.80 -6.55
C GLU A 68 -12.79 -9.20 -7.11
N VAL A 69 -12.71 -9.16 -8.44
CA VAL A 69 -11.68 -8.39 -9.16
C VAL A 69 -11.85 -6.93 -8.76
N LEU A 70 -10.76 -6.26 -8.34
CA LEU A 70 -10.75 -4.82 -8.10
C LEU A 70 -11.31 -4.12 -9.33
N MET A 71 -12.52 -3.57 -9.19
CA MET A 71 -13.11 -2.74 -10.23
C MET A 71 -12.40 -1.41 -10.21
N VAL A 72 -11.53 -1.20 -11.20
CA VAL A 72 -10.86 0.08 -11.40
C VAL A 72 -11.73 0.95 -12.29
N ALA A 73 -12.29 2.00 -11.70
CA ALA A 73 -13.14 2.95 -12.41
C ALA A 73 -12.36 4.19 -12.84
N SER A 74 -11.40 4.64 -12.05
CA SER A 74 -10.51 5.76 -12.37
C SER A 74 -9.12 5.57 -11.78
N ILE A 75 -8.14 6.25 -12.35
CA ILE A 75 -6.76 6.30 -11.83
C ILE A 75 -6.30 7.76 -11.79
N GLY A 76 -5.46 8.10 -10.83
CA GLY A 76 -4.90 9.44 -10.71
C GLY A 76 -3.49 9.41 -10.14
N PRO A 77 -2.84 10.58 -10.08
CA PRO A 77 -1.56 10.70 -9.39
C PRO A 77 -1.72 10.32 -7.91
N CYS A 78 -0.63 9.85 -7.32
CA CYS A 78 -0.51 9.80 -5.88
C CYS A 78 -0.51 11.20 -5.29
N PHE A 79 -1.13 11.37 -4.12
CA PHE A 79 -0.96 12.58 -3.33
C PHE A 79 0.45 12.66 -2.75
N ASP A 80 0.86 13.85 -2.31
CA ASP A 80 2.10 13.99 -1.56
C ASP A 80 2.09 13.10 -0.32
N LYS A 81 3.26 12.62 0.14
CA LYS A 81 3.38 11.70 1.29
C LYS A 81 2.54 12.19 2.47
N CYS A 82 2.60 13.50 2.75
CA CYS A 82 1.93 14.11 3.88
C CYS A 82 0.52 14.65 3.63
N ASP A 83 -0.10 14.29 2.51
CA ASP A 83 -1.50 14.62 2.27
C ASP A 83 -2.41 13.81 3.21
N PRO A 84 -3.31 14.45 3.98
CA PRO A 84 -4.16 13.78 4.96
C PRO A 84 -5.07 12.71 4.34
N ARG A 85 -5.38 12.81 3.03
CA ARG A 85 -6.18 11.81 2.32
C ARG A 85 -5.52 10.43 2.31
N ASN A 86 -4.19 10.36 2.43
CA ASN A 86 -3.46 9.09 2.46
C ASN A 86 -3.79 8.24 3.69
N TRP A 87 -4.22 8.84 4.81
CA TRP A 87 -4.63 8.15 6.05
C TRP A 87 -6.02 8.55 6.52
N ALA A 88 -6.85 9.13 5.64
CA ALA A 88 -8.23 9.46 5.97
C ALA A 88 -8.99 8.24 6.52
N GLY A 89 -9.71 8.46 7.63
CA GLY A 89 -10.47 7.43 8.36
C GLY A 89 -9.64 6.54 9.30
N MET A 90 -8.31 6.68 9.32
CA MET A 90 -7.46 5.89 10.21
C MET A 90 -7.74 6.23 11.68
N ARG A 91 -7.83 5.20 12.51
CA ARG A 91 -8.02 5.32 13.96
C ARG A 91 -6.69 5.21 14.68
N SER A 92 -6.08 6.34 15.03
CA SER A 92 -4.82 6.36 15.78
C SER A 92 -4.96 5.91 17.24
N ASP A 93 -6.20 5.85 17.74
CA ASP A 93 -6.55 5.38 19.08
C ASP A 93 -6.66 3.85 19.18
N VAL A 94 -6.67 3.13 18.05
CA VAL A 94 -6.70 1.67 18.01
C VAL A 94 -5.33 1.14 17.57
N PRO A 95 -4.65 0.34 18.39
CA PRO A 95 -3.41 -0.29 17.98
C PRO A 95 -3.58 -1.16 16.75
N VAL A 96 -2.61 -1.13 15.84
CA VAL A 96 -2.57 -1.96 14.64
C VAL A 96 -1.52 -3.05 14.81
N ASN A 97 -1.95 -4.30 14.67
CA ASN A 97 -1.05 -5.45 14.64
C ASN A 97 -0.55 -5.67 13.22
N VAL A 98 0.76 -5.73 13.08
CA VAL A 98 1.48 -6.06 11.86
C VAL A 98 2.24 -7.35 12.07
N THR A 99 2.04 -8.33 11.19
CA THR A 99 2.84 -9.56 11.17
C THR A 99 3.56 -9.67 9.84
N LEU A 100 4.89 -9.67 9.89
CA LEU A 100 5.75 -9.93 8.73
C LEU A 100 6.11 -11.42 8.69
N PHE A 101 6.21 -11.96 7.48
CA PHE A 101 6.50 -13.35 7.20
C PHE A 101 7.64 -13.44 6.20
N ASN A 102 8.58 -14.36 6.40
CA ASN A 102 9.72 -14.52 5.50
C ASN A 102 9.43 -15.37 4.24
N ASP A 103 8.18 -15.83 4.07
CA ASP A 103 7.74 -16.54 2.88
C ASP A 103 6.39 -15.99 2.35
N ARG A 104 6.00 -16.40 1.15
CA ARG A 104 4.76 -16.00 0.48
C ARG A 104 3.53 -16.56 1.20
N GLY A 105 2.37 -15.94 0.98
CA GLY A 105 1.11 -16.51 1.46
C GLY A 105 1.00 -16.56 2.99
N TYR A 106 1.78 -15.72 3.69
CA TYR A 106 1.76 -15.58 5.14
C TYR A 106 2.24 -16.84 5.89
N THR A 107 3.30 -17.47 5.38
CA THR A 107 3.93 -18.68 5.95
C THR A 107 5.38 -18.43 6.37
N GLY A 108 6.02 -19.42 6.99
CA GLY A 108 7.42 -19.34 7.43
C GLY A 108 7.61 -18.67 8.79
N ASN A 109 8.83 -18.21 9.05
CA ASN A 109 9.15 -17.45 10.26
C ASN A 109 8.44 -16.11 10.22
N SER A 110 7.98 -15.64 11.37
CA SER A 110 7.23 -14.40 11.46
C SER A 110 7.66 -13.55 12.66
N ALA A 111 7.54 -12.24 12.48
CA ALA A 111 7.67 -11.25 13.55
C ALA A 111 6.36 -10.45 13.61
N SER A 112 5.81 -10.31 14.81
CA SER A 112 4.60 -9.52 15.03
C SER A 112 4.89 -8.30 15.89
N HIS A 113 4.31 -7.18 15.50
CA HIS A 113 4.46 -5.90 16.17
C HIS A 113 3.08 -5.26 16.35
N THR A 114 2.84 -4.67 17.51
CA THR A 114 1.65 -3.87 17.78
C THR A 114 2.07 -2.41 17.80
N ILE A 115 1.52 -1.62 16.87
CA ILE A 115 1.87 -0.21 16.69
C ILE A 115 0.74 0.65 17.23
N SER A 116 1.06 1.52 18.19
CA SER A 116 0.11 2.45 18.79
C SER A 116 0.47 3.90 18.45
N ALA A 117 -0.54 4.72 18.14
CA ALA A 117 -0.41 6.16 17.96
C ALA A 117 0.77 6.61 17.06
N MET A 118 1.83 7.13 17.68
CA MET A 118 3.03 7.66 17.05
C MET A 118 4.24 6.82 17.42
N GLU A 119 4.12 5.50 17.41
CA GLU A 119 5.25 4.59 17.59
C GLU A 119 5.98 4.31 16.27
N CYS A 120 7.29 4.14 16.39
CA CYS A 120 8.16 3.65 15.32
C CYS A 120 8.81 2.42 15.89
N ILE A 121 8.56 1.30 15.25
CA ILE A 121 9.05 0.02 15.71
C ILE A 121 10.15 -0.38 14.75
N THR A 122 11.38 -0.40 15.25
CA THR A 122 12.50 -0.97 14.52
C THR A 122 12.26 -2.47 14.35
N ILE A 123 12.41 -2.94 13.12
CA ILE A 123 12.33 -4.36 12.80
C ILE A 123 13.75 -4.89 12.97
N PRO A 124 13.96 -5.89 13.84
CA PRO A 124 15.30 -6.46 14.03
C PRO A 124 15.87 -6.88 12.68
N ASP A 125 17.13 -6.51 12.44
CA ASP A 125 17.88 -6.91 11.25
C ASP A 125 18.25 -8.39 11.37
N LEU A 126 17.23 -9.22 11.19
CA LEU A 126 17.38 -10.63 10.92
C LEU A 126 17.79 -10.66 9.44
N GLU A 127 18.78 -11.43 9.04
CA GLU A 127 19.18 -11.64 7.63
C GLU A 127 18.04 -12.17 6.71
N ASN A 128 16.80 -12.13 7.17
CA ASN A 128 15.58 -12.54 6.52
C ASN A 128 14.99 -11.43 5.65
N THR A 129 14.71 -11.82 4.42
CA THR A 129 13.76 -11.13 3.54
C THR A 129 12.34 -11.30 4.08
N TRP A 130 11.61 -10.21 4.31
CA TRP A 130 10.19 -10.22 4.63
C TRP A 130 9.37 -10.24 3.34
N VAL A 131 8.76 -11.38 3.04
CA VAL A 131 8.12 -11.65 1.75
C VAL A 131 6.62 -11.37 1.78
N SER A 132 5.96 -11.44 2.94
CA SER A 132 4.54 -11.11 3.07
C SER A 132 4.19 -10.44 4.40
N ILE A 133 3.03 -9.78 4.45
CA ILE A 133 2.57 -8.98 5.59
C ILE A 133 1.07 -9.18 5.85
N LYS A 134 0.69 -9.33 7.12
CA LYS A 134 -0.68 -9.16 7.59
C LYS A 134 -0.79 -7.87 8.41
N ILE A 135 -1.86 -7.12 8.18
CA ILE A 135 -2.16 -5.88 8.89
C ILE A 135 -3.58 -6.02 9.46
N SER A 136 -3.77 -5.80 10.75
CA SER A 136 -5.09 -5.89 11.38
C SER A 136 -5.99 -4.69 11.04
N GLY A 137 -7.30 -4.90 11.11
CA GLY A 137 -8.31 -3.88 10.86
C GLY A 137 -8.82 -3.94 9.42
N SER A 138 -9.09 -2.78 8.83
CA SER A 138 -9.62 -2.65 7.47
C SER A 138 -8.86 -1.59 6.70
N ALA A 139 -9.04 -1.57 5.37
CA ALA A 139 -8.49 -0.50 4.56
C ALA A 139 -8.96 0.91 4.95
N SER A 140 -10.10 1.06 5.63
CA SER A 140 -10.53 2.38 6.12
C SER A 140 -9.99 2.72 7.50
N SER A 141 -9.71 1.73 8.34
CA SER A 141 -9.37 1.97 9.75
C SER A 141 -7.87 1.97 10.02
N SER A 142 -7.09 1.32 9.15
CA SER A 142 -5.67 1.05 9.39
C SER A 142 -4.83 1.43 8.17
N CYS A 143 -3.69 2.05 8.43
CA CYS A 143 -2.67 2.36 7.42
C CYS A 143 -1.30 2.29 8.10
N VAL A 144 -0.37 1.55 7.50
CA VAL A 144 1.00 1.40 7.99
C VAL A 144 2.00 1.81 6.93
N GLU A 145 3.16 2.27 7.38
CA GLU A 145 4.32 2.55 6.55
C GLU A 145 5.42 1.55 6.89
N LEU A 146 5.92 0.84 5.88
CA LEU A 146 7.19 0.11 5.96
C LEU A 146 8.29 1.03 5.46
N HIS A 147 9.35 1.21 6.25
CA HIS A 147 10.43 2.16 5.96
C HIS A 147 11.75 1.43 5.67
N ASP A 148 12.58 2.02 4.83
CA ASP A 148 13.93 1.54 4.49
C ASP A 148 15.03 2.00 5.48
N ASP A 149 14.64 2.79 6.48
CA ASP A 149 15.45 3.25 7.60
C ASP A 149 14.81 2.89 8.96
N ASP A 150 15.58 3.04 10.03
CA ASP A 150 15.20 2.68 11.41
C ASP A 150 14.45 3.80 12.16
N SER A 151 14.38 5.01 11.59
CA SER A 151 13.79 6.22 12.21
C SER A 151 12.31 6.44 11.86
N CYS A 152 11.77 5.66 10.92
CA CYS A 152 10.48 5.88 10.27
C CYS A 152 10.35 7.25 9.56
N GLY A 153 11.48 7.90 9.26
CA GLY A 153 11.53 9.27 8.74
C GLY A 153 11.68 9.34 7.22
N GLY A 154 12.40 8.39 6.64
CA GLY A 154 12.82 8.40 5.25
C GLY A 154 11.80 7.79 4.32
N ASN A 155 12.28 6.86 3.50
CA ASN A 155 11.58 6.38 2.34
C ASN A 155 10.74 5.15 2.71
N ALA A 156 9.49 5.15 2.24
CA ALA A 156 8.48 4.26 2.78
C ALA A 156 7.46 3.85 1.73
N VAL A 157 6.85 2.68 1.96
CA VAL A 157 5.65 2.24 1.26
C VAL A 157 4.45 2.25 2.21
N GLN A 158 3.34 2.82 1.76
CA GLN A 158 2.09 2.86 2.51
C GLN A 158 1.21 1.67 2.15
N LEU A 159 0.85 0.88 3.15
CA LEU A 159 0.07 -0.33 3.00
C LEU A 159 -1.16 -0.28 3.90
N ARG A 160 -2.27 -0.86 3.42
CA ARG A 160 -3.50 -1.01 4.19
C ARG A 160 -4.02 -2.44 4.08
N PRO A 161 -4.79 -2.94 5.06
CA PRO A 161 -5.45 -4.23 4.94
C PRO A 161 -6.26 -4.32 3.66
N GLY A 162 -6.19 -5.45 2.95
CA GLY A 162 -6.90 -5.65 1.70
C GLY A 162 -6.25 -5.07 0.44
N TYR A 163 -5.10 -4.40 0.55
CA TYR A 163 -4.31 -4.04 -0.64
C TYR A 163 -3.85 -5.30 -1.42
N PRO A 164 -3.61 -5.19 -2.74
CA PRO A 164 -3.11 -6.32 -3.53
C PRO A 164 -1.69 -6.72 -3.10
N TYR A 165 -1.34 -7.99 -3.30
CA TYR A 165 0.02 -8.53 -3.10
C TYR A 165 0.61 -8.35 -1.69
N LEU A 166 -0.22 -8.25 -0.65
CA LEU A 166 0.30 -8.32 0.72
C LEU A 166 0.89 -9.70 1.03
N ASP A 167 0.53 -10.72 0.25
CA ASP A 167 1.14 -12.06 0.25
C ASP A 167 2.48 -12.14 -0.52
N TYR A 168 2.90 -11.06 -1.20
CA TYR A 168 4.17 -10.99 -1.93
C TYR A 168 4.69 -9.53 -2.08
N LEU A 169 5.37 -9.04 -1.04
CA LEU A 169 5.91 -7.69 -0.90
C LEU A 169 6.93 -7.28 -1.96
N PHE A 170 7.52 -8.23 -2.69
CA PHE A 170 8.36 -7.95 -3.86
C PHE A 170 7.67 -7.10 -4.95
N ARG A 171 6.33 -7.04 -4.96
CA ARG A 171 5.55 -6.20 -5.88
C ARG A 171 5.51 -4.73 -5.45
N TRP A 172 5.75 -4.46 -4.18
CA TRP A 172 5.72 -3.15 -3.58
C TRP A 172 7.13 -2.55 -3.54
N GLY A 173 7.24 -1.28 -3.89
CA GLY A 173 8.51 -0.55 -3.90
C GLY A 173 8.48 0.67 -3.00
N TYR A 174 9.64 1.06 -2.50
CA TYR A 174 9.79 2.34 -1.81
C TYR A 174 9.83 3.52 -2.81
N TYR A 175 9.31 4.67 -2.39
CA TYR A 175 9.03 5.85 -3.23
C TYR A 175 10.23 6.42 -4.00
N SER A 176 11.44 6.49 -3.42
CA SER A 176 12.59 7.17 -4.04
C SER A 176 13.61 6.25 -4.71
N LEU A 177 13.63 4.96 -4.37
CA LEU A 177 14.65 4.01 -4.85
C LEU A 177 14.06 2.89 -5.69
N GLY A 178 12.74 2.64 -5.57
CA GLY A 178 12.06 1.52 -6.20
C GLY A 178 12.53 0.16 -5.72
N ASP A 179 13.40 0.10 -4.71
CA ASP A 179 13.79 -1.16 -4.08
C ASP A 179 12.56 -1.86 -3.51
N PRO A 180 12.46 -3.20 -3.62
CA PRO A 180 11.33 -3.92 -3.09
C PRO A 180 11.20 -3.75 -1.57
N ALA A 181 9.96 -3.68 -1.09
CA ALA A 181 9.64 -3.49 0.32
C ALA A 181 9.84 -4.75 1.18
N ILE A 182 10.88 -5.52 0.89
CA ILE A 182 11.16 -6.84 1.48
C ILE A 182 12.25 -6.80 2.55
N HIS A 183 12.94 -5.67 2.68
CA HIS A 183 13.89 -5.40 3.76
C HIS A 183 13.48 -4.16 4.55
N PRO A 184 12.27 -4.12 5.15
CA PRO A 184 11.88 -3.02 6.01
C PRO A 184 12.73 -3.00 7.28
N LYS A 185 13.24 -1.83 7.64
CA LYS A 185 14.02 -1.60 8.87
C LYS A 185 13.17 -1.06 10.00
N SER A 186 12.05 -0.44 9.69
CA SER A 186 11.08 -0.03 10.69
C SER A 186 9.66 0.00 10.14
N VAL A 187 8.69 0.04 11.06
CA VAL A 187 7.27 0.16 10.74
C VAL A 187 6.59 1.19 11.65
N SER A 188 5.66 1.95 11.08
CA SER A 188 4.82 2.91 11.82
C SER A 188 3.40 2.97 11.27
N LEU A 189 2.51 3.69 11.95
CA LEU A 189 1.28 4.15 11.32
C LEU A 189 1.59 5.21 10.25
N CYS A 190 0.73 5.30 9.23
CA CYS A 190 0.88 6.28 8.16
C CYS A 190 0.83 7.72 8.67
N GLY A 191 1.64 8.59 8.05
CA GLY A 191 1.66 10.01 8.40
C GLY A 191 2.30 10.28 9.77
N ARG A 192 3.10 9.34 10.30
CA ARG A 192 3.89 9.53 11.52
C ARG A 192 4.80 10.75 11.40
N SER A 193 5.56 10.81 10.31
CA SER A 193 6.60 11.82 10.11
C SER A 193 6.08 13.10 9.46
N CYS A 194 4.74 13.23 9.40
CA CYS A 194 4.08 14.38 8.82
C CYS A 194 3.66 15.40 9.89
N PRO A 195 3.70 16.71 9.58
CA PRO A 195 3.27 17.75 10.51
C PRO A 195 1.83 17.51 11.00
N LEU A 196 1.56 17.83 12.27
CA LEU A 196 0.27 17.59 12.93
C LEU A 196 -0.92 18.32 12.28
N GLY A 197 -0.68 19.27 11.36
CA GLY A 197 -1.72 20.01 10.63
C GLY A 197 -2.55 19.20 9.63
N GLY A 198 -2.27 17.89 9.47
CA GLY A 198 -3.03 16.96 8.62
C GLY A 198 -3.84 15.90 9.38
N ARG A 199 -4.08 16.07 10.69
CA ARG A 199 -4.81 15.10 11.53
C ARG A 199 -6.09 15.70 12.14
N SER A 200 -6.84 16.43 11.31
CA SER A 200 -8.19 16.94 11.63
C SER A 200 -9.27 15.98 11.19
#